data_AF-A0A844MIC1-F1
#
_entry.id   AF-A0A844MIC1-F1
#
_cell.length_a   1.000
_cell.length_b   1.000
_cell.length_c   1.000
_cell.angle_alpha   90.00
_cell.angle_beta   90.00
_cell.angle_gamma   90.00
#
_symmetry.space_group_name_H-M   'P 1'
#
loop_
_entity.id
_entity.type
_entity.pdbx_description
1 polymer ?
#
loop_
_entity_poly.entity_id
_entity_poly.type
_entity_poly.pdbx_seq_one_letter_code
_entity_poly.pdbx_strand_id
1 'polypeptide(L)'
;MRDDNIIDLERTITIVGTTSNELRADERSVTEQTLKVTDVREGFSRFLAGLKEIISVEVPFVGEFELDEVEFTAEISANGEFKLLGTGVGIEGKSGVTFTLRRKSKKNTITD
;
A
#
# COMPACT_ATOMS: atom_id res chain seq x y z
N MET A 1 26.04 18.85 0.88
CA MET A 1 25.65 17.43 0.81
C MET A 1 25.09 17.12 2.20
N ARG A 2 23.76 17.02 2.35
CA ARG A 2 23.11 16.92 3.67
C ARG A 2 23.09 15.47 4.13
N ASP A 3 23.51 15.25 5.36
CA ASP A 3 23.48 13.98 6.09
C ASP A 3 22.03 13.60 6.48
N ASP A 4 21.13 13.52 5.50
CA ASP A 4 19.73 13.15 5.74
C ASP A 4 19.55 11.64 6.00
N ASN A 5 20.64 10.86 5.96
CA ASN A 5 20.59 9.40 6.01
C ASN A 5 20.76 8.79 7.42
N ILE A 6 21.12 9.59 8.44
CA ILE A 6 21.36 9.08 9.81
C ILE A 6 20.11 9.14 10.70
N ILE A 7 19.09 9.91 10.33
CA ILE A 7 17.92 10.17 11.21
C ILE A 7 16.83 9.07 11.08
N ASP A 8 16.95 8.14 10.14
CA ASP A 8 15.86 7.20 9.82
C ASP A 8 15.87 5.89 10.61
N LEU A 9 16.99 5.55 11.29
CA LEU A 9 17.17 4.25 11.97
C LEU A 9 16.43 4.13 13.32
N GLU A 10 16.15 5.25 13.97
CA GLU A 10 15.48 5.30 15.29
C GLU A 10 14.01 5.73 15.20
N ARG A 11 13.53 6.08 14.00
CA ARG A 11 12.12 6.46 13.83
C ARG A 11 11.24 5.24 13.88
N THR A 12 10.16 5.36 14.64
CA THR A 12 9.17 4.29 14.78
C THR A 12 7.78 4.76 14.39
N ILE A 13 6.94 3.80 14.00
CA ILE A 13 5.50 3.97 13.78
C ILE A 13 4.77 2.88 14.56
N THR A 14 3.65 3.24 15.18
CA THR A 14 2.79 2.27 15.87
C THR A 14 1.61 1.90 14.96
N ILE A 15 1.46 0.61 14.70
CA ILE A 15 0.31 0.05 14.01
C ILE A 15 -0.66 -0.47 15.08
N VAL A 16 -1.91 -0.02 15.01
CA VAL A 16 -2.99 -0.45 15.88
C VAL A 16 -3.96 -1.30 15.08
N GLY A 17 -4.02 -2.59 15.39
CA GLY A 17 -4.95 -3.54 14.79
C GLY A 17 -6.09 -3.90 15.75
N THR A 18 -7.27 -4.18 15.22
CA THR A 18 -8.38 -4.76 15.99
C THR A 18 -8.68 -6.15 15.46
N THR A 19 -8.61 -7.15 16.34
CA THR A 19 -9.03 -8.52 15.99
C THR A 19 -10.41 -8.76 16.60
N SER A 20 -11.35 -9.20 15.77
CA SER A 20 -12.65 -9.68 16.23
C SER A 20 -12.63 -11.21 16.25
N ASN A 21 -13.13 -11.79 17.34
CA ASN A 21 -13.34 -13.23 17.43
C ASN A 21 -14.74 -13.56 16.89
N GLU A 22 -14.84 -14.33 15.80
CA GLU A 22 -16.12 -14.68 15.17
C GLU A 22 -17.08 -15.43 16.12
N LEU A 23 -16.56 -16.06 17.19
CA LEU A 23 -17.36 -16.77 18.18
C LEU A 23 -17.93 -15.85 19.28
N ARG A 24 -17.40 -14.62 19.43
CA ARG A 24 -17.82 -13.64 20.44
C ARG A 24 -17.72 -12.23 19.87
N ALA A 25 -18.80 -11.79 19.22
CA ALA A 25 -18.86 -10.47 18.56
C ALA A 25 -18.55 -9.26 19.48
N ASP A 26 -18.76 -9.40 20.79
CA ASP A 26 -18.47 -8.35 21.79
C ASP A 26 -17.01 -8.34 22.28
N GLU A 27 -16.20 -9.33 21.93
CA GLU A 27 -14.80 -9.41 22.34
C GLU A 27 -13.89 -8.85 21.25
N ARG A 28 -13.59 -7.55 21.35
CA ARG A 28 -12.60 -6.86 20.50
C ARG A 28 -11.26 -6.80 21.23
N SER A 29 -10.24 -7.44 20.66
CA SER A 29 -8.86 -7.29 21.13
C SER A 29 -8.16 -6.23 20.30
N VAL A 30 -7.57 -5.23 20.97
CA VAL A 30 -6.67 -4.27 20.33
C VAL A 30 -5.24 -4.79 20.43
N THR A 31 -4.51 -4.75 19.33
CA THR A 31 -3.10 -5.11 19.28
C THR A 31 -2.33 -3.90 18.76
N GLU A 32 -1.35 -3.44 19.55
CA GLU A 32 -0.43 -2.38 19.15
C GLU A 32 0.94 -2.96 18.87
N GLN A 33 1.56 -2.53 17.77
CA GLN A 33 2.91 -2.92 17.43
C GLN A 33 3.72 -1.72 16.95
N THR A 34 4.81 -1.43 17.67
CA THR A 34 5.78 -0.40 17.28
C THR A 34 6.83 -1.00 16.36
N LEU A 35 6.92 -0.46 15.15
CA LEU A 35 7.85 -0.90 14.11
C LEU A 35 8.82 0.21 13.76
N LYS A 36 10.01 -0.16 13.29
CA LYS A 36 10.92 0.81 12.69
C LYS A 36 10.35 1.27 11.36
N VAL A 37 10.51 2.57 11.07
CA VAL A 37 10.12 3.15 9.78
C VAL A 37 10.84 2.44 8.64
N THR A 38 12.08 2.00 8.85
CA THR A 38 12.85 1.22 7.87
C THR A 38 12.15 -0.08 7.47
N ASP A 39 11.61 -0.81 8.44
CA ASP A 39 11.01 -2.13 8.20
C ASP A 39 9.70 -1.99 7.41
N VAL A 40 8.90 -0.99 7.77
CA VAL A 40 7.66 -0.65 7.06
C VAL A 40 7.96 -0.18 5.63
N ARG A 41 8.99 0.67 5.46
CA ARG A 41 9.43 1.15 4.13
C ARG A 41 9.89 -0.01 3.24
N GLU A 42 10.65 -0.96 3.80
CA GLU A 42 11.08 -2.15 3.06
C GLU A 42 9.89 -3.02 2.67
N GLY A 43 8.93 -3.24 3.58
CA GLY A 43 7.69 -3.96 3.29
C GLY A 43 6.89 -3.31 2.16
N PHE A 44 6.72 -1.99 2.23
CA PHE A 44 6.05 -1.21 1.18
C PHE A 44 6.77 -1.31 -0.16
N SER A 45 8.10 -1.25 -0.15
CA SER A 45 8.92 -1.33 -1.38
C SER A 45 8.78 -2.69 -2.05
N ARG A 46 8.79 -3.79 -1.28
CA ARG A 46 8.54 -5.15 -1.80
C ARG A 46 7.13 -5.28 -2.36
N PHE A 47 6.13 -4.74 -1.69
CA PHE A 47 4.75 -4.74 -2.14
C PHE A 47 4.57 -3.99 -3.48
N LEU A 48 5.13 -2.78 -3.60
CA LEU A 48 5.11 -2.03 -4.85
C LEU A 48 5.89 -2.72 -5.98
N ALA A 49 6.97 -3.43 -5.69
CA ALA A 49 7.69 -4.22 -6.67
C ALA A 49 6.81 -5.35 -7.24
N GLY A 50 6.07 -6.07 -6.38
CA GLY A 50 5.11 -7.08 -6.81
C GLY A 50 3.96 -6.49 -7.62
N LEU A 51 3.40 -5.35 -7.20
CA LEU A 51 2.39 -4.64 -7.98
C LEU A 51 2.92 -4.22 -9.35
N LYS A 52 4.15 -3.70 -9.40
CA LYS A 52 4.81 -3.35 -10.64
C LYS A 52 4.89 -4.56 -11.56
N GLU A 53 5.27 -5.74 -11.07
CA GLU A 53 5.31 -6.96 -11.89
C GLU A 53 3.93 -7.34 -12.45
N ILE A 54 2.87 -7.19 -11.65
CA ILE A 54 1.49 -7.46 -12.07
C ILE A 54 1.02 -6.47 -13.15
N ILE A 55 1.28 -5.18 -12.98
CA ILE A 55 0.77 -4.13 -13.90
C ILE A 55 1.73 -3.80 -15.05
N SER A 56 2.99 -4.24 -14.99
CA SER A 56 3.99 -4.06 -16.06
C SER A 56 3.79 -5.05 -17.20
N VAL A 57 2.76 -5.88 -17.17
CA VAL A 57 2.25 -6.51 -18.39
C VAL A 57 1.95 -5.35 -19.34
N GLU A 58 2.64 -5.29 -20.49
CA GLU A 58 2.26 -4.38 -21.56
C GLU A 58 0.80 -4.67 -21.87
N VAL A 59 -0.12 -3.87 -21.35
CA VAL A 59 -1.52 -3.89 -21.77
C VAL A 59 -1.47 -3.27 -23.15
N PRO A 60 -1.38 -4.07 -24.21
CA PRO A 60 -1.20 -3.52 -25.53
C PRO A 60 -2.56 -2.95 -25.89
N PHE A 61 -2.65 -1.62 -25.98
CA PHE A 61 -3.78 -0.84 -26.50
C PHE A 61 -5.05 -1.66 -26.77
N VAL A 62 -6.08 -1.50 -25.95
CA VAL A 62 -7.41 -2.05 -26.27
C VAL A 62 -8.06 -1.07 -27.24
N GLY A 63 -7.69 -1.14 -28.52
CA GLY A 63 -8.11 -0.16 -29.52
C GLY A 63 -7.57 1.25 -29.21
N GLU A 64 -8.45 2.23 -29.00
CA GLU A 64 -8.10 3.63 -28.71
C GLU A 64 -7.93 3.92 -27.20
N PHE A 65 -8.16 2.92 -26.34
CA PHE A 65 -8.15 3.12 -24.89
C PHE A 65 -6.77 2.86 -24.28
N GLU A 66 -6.37 3.73 -23.35
CA GLU A 66 -5.22 3.55 -22.46
C GLU A 66 -5.67 3.51 -20.99
N LEU A 67 -4.89 2.83 -20.15
CA LEU A 67 -5.14 2.75 -18.70
C LEU A 67 -4.81 4.09 -18.04
N ASP A 68 -5.76 4.89 -17.55
CA ASP A 68 -5.45 6.18 -16.91
C ASP A 68 -4.96 6.02 -15.45
N GLU A 69 -5.71 5.23 -14.67
CA GLU A 69 -5.58 5.12 -13.23
C GLU A 69 -5.73 3.67 -12.76
N VAL A 70 -5.00 3.29 -11.71
CA VAL A 70 -5.19 2.04 -10.96
C VAL A 70 -5.41 2.38 -9.50
N GLU A 71 -6.54 1.92 -8.96
CA GLU A 71 -6.86 1.99 -7.53
C GLU A 71 -6.76 0.60 -6.92
N PHE A 72 -6.15 0.52 -5.74
CA PHE A 72 -6.17 -0.69 -4.92
C PHE A 72 -6.23 -0.33 -3.44
N THR A 73 -6.86 -1.22 -2.67
CA THR A 73 -6.85 -1.16 -1.22
C THR A 73 -5.87 -2.20 -0.69
N ALA A 74 -5.03 -1.79 0.26
CA ALA A 74 -4.13 -2.69 0.95
C ALA A 74 -4.34 -2.62 2.46
N GLU A 75 -4.08 -3.71 3.15
CA GLU A 75 -4.01 -3.75 4.61
C GLU A 75 -2.54 -3.76 5.03
N ILE A 76 -2.21 -3.00 6.07
CA ILE A 76 -0.94 -3.13 6.78
C ILE A 76 -1.23 -3.93 8.05
N SER A 77 -0.71 -5.15 8.12
CA SER A 77 -0.89 -5.98 9.30
C SER A 77 -0.03 -5.48 10.47
N ALA A 78 -0.28 -5.99 11.69
CA ALA A 78 0.41 -5.53 12.89
C ALA A 78 1.95 -5.60 12.77
N ASN A 79 2.47 -6.59 12.03
CA ASN A 79 3.90 -6.77 11.81
C ASN A 79 4.51 -5.89 10.69
N GLY A 80 3.71 -5.01 10.06
CA GLY A 80 4.15 -4.12 8.99
C GLY A 80 4.10 -4.72 7.59
N GLU A 81 3.56 -5.93 7.43
CA GLU A 81 3.37 -6.55 6.13
C GLU A 81 2.18 -5.94 5.39
N PHE A 82 2.37 -5.61 4.10
CA PHE A 82 1.35 -5.07 3.20
C PHE A 82 0.68 -6.19 2.41
N LYS A 83 -0.65 -6.20 2.37
CA LYS A 83 -1.46 -7.21 1.66
C LYS A 83 -2.51 -6.55 0.79
N LEU A 84 -2.69 -7.04 -0.44
CA LEU A 84 -3.77 -6.58 -1.33
C LEU A 84 -5.12 -7.08 -0.79
N LEU A 85 -6.10 -6.20 -0.69
CA LEU A 85 -7.48 -6.57 -0.37
C LEU A 85 -8.24 -6.86 -1.67
N GLY A 86 -8.75 -8.09 -1.81
CA GLY A 86 -9.59 -8.47 -2.95
C GLY A 86 -11.02 -7.96 -2.83
N THR A 87 -11.73 -7.86 -3.97
CA THR A 87 -13.14 -7.47 -4.01
C THR A 87 -14.04 -8.67 -3.70
N GLY A 88 -14.47 -8.77 -2.45
CA GLY A 88 -15.40 -9.78 -1.96
C GLY A 88 -15.97 -9.36 -0.61
N VAL A 89 -17.25 -9.65 -0.39
CA VAL A 89 -18.09 -9.35 0.78
C VAL A 89 -17.27 -9.17 2.08
N GLY A 90 -17.26 -7.95 2.65
CA GLY A 90 -16.67 -7.71 3.98
C GLY A 90 -15.50 -6.72 4.07
N ILE A 91 -15.24 -5.88 3.06
CA ILE A 91 -14.28 -4.77 3.20
C ILE A 91 -14.84 -3.62 4.06
N GLU A 92 -16.08 -3.73 4.55
CA GLU A 92 -16.74 -2.71 5.40
C GLU A 92 -16.13 -2.60 6.81
N GLY A 93 -15.16 -3.45 7.19
CA GLY A 93 -14.64 -3.51 8.55
C GLY A 93 -13.12 -3.43 8.73
N LYS A 94 -12.33 -3.19 7.68
CA LYS A 94 -10.85 -3.31 7.78
C LYS A 94 -10.15 -1.97 7.64
N SER A 95 -9.12 -1.76 8.46
CA SER A 95 -8.18 -0.63 8.46
C SER A 95 -7.30 -0.65 7.21
N GLY A 96 -7.92 -0.49 6.05
CA GLY A 96 -7.26 -0.44 4.75
C GLY A 96 -6.70 0.94 4.45
N VAL A 97 -5.61 0.97 3.69
CA VAL A 97 -5.09 2.18 3.03
C VAL A 97 -5.40 2.04 1.55
N THR A 98 -6.02 3.07 0.97
CA THR A 98 -6.26 3.15 -0.47
C THR A 98 -5.12 3.90 -1.14
N PHE A 99 -4.62 3.33 -2.23
CA PHE A 99 -3.60 3.95 -3.07
C PHE A 99 -4.14 4.14 -4.48
N THR A 100 -3.84 5.29 -5.06
CA THR A 100 -4.23 5.65 -6.42
C THR A 100 -2.97 5.93 -7.22
N LEU A 101 -2.73 5.15 -8.28
CA LEU A 101 -1.61 5.34 -9.20
C LEU A 101 -2.15 5.89 -10.53
N ARG A 102 -1.71 7.09 -10.91
CA ARG A 102 -2.04 7.71 -12.19
C ARG A 102 -0.88 7.59 -13.17
N ARG A 103 -1.17 7.46 -14.46
CA ARG A 103 -0.13 7.58 -15.49
C ARG A 103 0.55 8.94 -15.39
N LYS A 104 1.88 8.93 -15.50
CA LYS A 104 2.65 10.17 -15.60
C LYS A 104 2.23 10.88 -16.88
N SER A 105 1.63 12.05 -16.76
CA SER A 105 1.33 12.91 -17.91
C SER A 105 2.61 13.10 -18.72
N LYS A 106 2.60 12.79 -20.02
CA LYS A 106 3.67 13.25 -20.92
C LYS A 106 3.67 14.79 -20.81
N LYS A 107 4.77 15.37 -20.30
CA LYS A 107 5.01 16.79 -20.54
C LYS A 107 5.15 16.92 -22.05
N ASN A 108 4.19 17.57 -22.70
CA ASN A 108 4.36 18.02 -24.08
C ASN A 108 5.46 19.08 -24.05
N THR A 109 6.71 18.65 -24.24
CA THR A 109 7.78 19.57 -24.61
C THR A 109 7.49 19.97 -26.05
N ILE A 110 6.83 21.12 -26.20
CA ILE A 110 6.77 21.81 -27.49
C ILE A 110 8.20 22.25 -27.75
N THR A 111 8.88 21.56 -28.66
CA THR A 111 10.12 22.07 -29.24
C THR A 111 9.68 23.05 -30.32
N ASP A 112 9.85 24.35 -30.05
CA ASP A 112 9.81 25.40 -31.07
C ASP A 112 10.95 25.21 -32.09
#